data_AF-A0A7J4SE59-F1
#
_entry.id   AF-A0A7J4SE59-F1
#
_cell.length_a   1.000
_cell.length_b   1.000
_cell.length_c   1.000
_cell.angle_alpha   90.00
_cell.angle_beta   90.00
_cell.angle_gamma   90.00
#
_symmetry.space_group_name_H-M   'P 1'
#
loop_
_entity.id
_entity.type
_entity.pdbx_description
1 polymer ?
#
loop_
_entity_poly.entity_id
_entity_poly.type
_entity_poly.pdbx_seq_one_letter_code
_entity_poly.pdbx_strand_id
1 'polypeptide(L)'
;MTQDITTPVFHHLQTKGGGAHIVVIDPDDQTPEIAAKRAIASIIAGTQAIFVGGSTAVDGSPVHDTVVAIKEAIELCRWNTTQDSESNEEMWNVPVLLFPAGARALSPAA
;
A
#
# COMPACT_ATOMS: atom_id res chain seq x y z
N MET A 1 0.19 -21.60 23.75
CA MET A 1 -0.54 -20.34 23.53
C MET A 1 -0.42 -20.04 22.05
N THR A 2 -1.43 -20.44 21.28
CA THR A 2 -1.42 -20.36 19.82
C THR A 2 -1.44 -18.89 19.44
N GLN A 3 -0.36 -18.37 18.86
CA GLN A 3 -0.40 -17.05 18.25
C GLN A 3 -1.38 -17.12 17.08
N ASP A 4 -2.48 -16.37 17.20
CA ASP A 4 -3.49 -16.28 16.15
C ASP A 4 -2.83 -15.59 14.94
N ILE A 5 -2.61 -16.38 13.89
CA ILE A 5 -1.97 -15.95 12.64
C ILE A 5 -2.94 -15.20 11.72
N THR A 6 -4.01 -14.58 12.26
CA THR A 6 -4.85 -13.69 11.47
C THR A 6 -3.94 -12.63 10.85
N THR A 7 -3.79 -12.69 9.52
CA THR A 7 -2.82 -11.93 8.76
C THR A 7 -2.86 -10.46 9.18
N PRO A 8 -1.72 -9.79 9.46
CA PRO A 8 -1.68 -8.45 10.06
C PRO A 8 -2.54 -7.43 9.31
N VAL A 9 -2.72 -7.62 8.00
CA VAL A 9 -3.57 -6.84 7.12
C VAL A 9 -5.06 -6.98 7.44
N PHE A 10 -5.55 -8.20 7.62
CA PHE A 10 -6.99 -8.43 7.88
C PHE A 10 -7.37 -7.86 9.25
N HIS A 11 -6.50 -8.04 10.25
CA HIS A 11 -6.65 -7.40 11.55
C HIS A 11 -6.62 -5.87 11.46
N HIS A 12 -5.70 -5.30 10.66
CA HIS A 12 -5.64 -3.85 10.41
C HIS A 12 -6.96 -3.32 9.83
N LEU A 13 -7.54 -4.00 8.83
CA LEU A 13 -8.78 -3.58 8.19
C LEU A 13 -10.00 -3.72 9.13
N GLN A 14 -10.05 -4.76 9.95
CA GLN A 14 -11.17 -5.01 10.87
C GLN A 14 -11.20 -4.04 12.07
N THR A 15 -10.04 -3.70 12.63
CA THR A 15 -9.94 -2.89 13.84
C THR A 15 -10.29 -1.42 13.64
N LYS A 16 -10.19 -0.92 12.41
CA LYS A 16 -10.54 0.46 12.05
C LYS A 16 -12.05 0.73 12.02
N GLY A 17 -12.89 -0.31 12.05
CA GLY A 17 -14.36 -0.21 12.07
C GLY A 17 -14.97 0.33 10.77
N GLY A 18 -16.28 0.10 10.55
CA GLY A 18 -16.97 0.56 9.34
C GLY A 18 -16.54 -0.16 8.04
N GLY A 19 -16.92 0.38 6.89
CA GLY A 19 -16.46 -0.11 5.59
C GLY A 19 -15.05 0.39 5.29
N ALA A 20 -14.17 -0.49 4.81
CA ALA A 20 -12.78 -0.12 4.53
C ALA A 20 -12.62 0.54 3.16
N HIS A 21 -12.11 1.77 3.11
CA HIS A 21 -11.71 2.37 1.84
C HIS A 21 -10.33 1.87 1.42
N ILE A 22 -10.25 1.35 0.19
CA ILE A 22 -9.03 0.85 -0.43
C ILE A 22 -8.92 1.48 -1.80
N VAL A 23 -7.74 1.98 -2.14
CA VAL A 23 -7.43 2.49 -3.49
C VAL A 23 -6.63 1.46 -4.25
N VAL A 24 -6.92 1.33 -5.55
CA VAL A 24 -6.14 0.52 -6.49
C VAL A 24 -5.30 1.46 -7.34
N ILE A 25 -4.01 1.16 -7.46
CA ILE A 25 -3.05 1.87 -8.29
C ILE A 25 -2.59 0.91 -9.39
N ASP A 26 -3.00 1.18 -10.63
CA ASP A 26 -2.57 0.42 -11.80
C ASP A 26 -1.17 0.91 -12.24
N PRO A 27 -0.12 0.08 -12.18
CA PRO A 27 1.24 0.51 -12.55
C PRO A 27 1.37 0.95 -14.03
N ASP A 28 0.45 0.57 -14.92
CA ASP A 28 0.49 0.96 -16.34
C ASP A 28 -0.04 2.39 -16.61
N ASP A 29 -0.81 2.95 -15.69
CA ASP A 29 -1.51 4.24 -15.90
C ASP A 29 -0.62 5.47 -15.65
N GLN A 30 0.50 5.33 -14.92
CA GLN A 30 1.37 6.44 -14.55
C GLN A 30 2.79 5.98 -14.21
N THR A 31 3.72 6.94 -14.09
CA THR A 31 5.06 6.65 -13.57
C THR A 31 5.04 6.28 -12.08
N PRO A 32 6.03 5.50 -11.57
CA PRO A 32 6.13 5.15 -10.15
C PRO A 32 6.09 6.36 -9.20
N GLU A 33 6.68 7.48 -9.59
CA GLU A 33 6.68 8.72 -8.80
C GLU A 33 5.27 9.34 -8.67
N ILE A 34 4.49 9.30 -9.75
CA ILE A 34 3.10 9.79 -9.73
C ILE A 34 2.21 8.81 -8.94
N ALA A 35 2.44 7.51 -9.07
CA ALA A 35 1.78 6.48 -8.27
C ALA A 35 2.02 6.69 -6.77
N ALA A 36 3.27 6.95 -6.37
CA ALA A 36 3.63 7.27 -4.99
C ALA A 36 2.88 8.50 -4.46
N LYS A 37 2.87 9.61 -5.21
CA LYS A 37 2.12 10.83 -4.83
C LYS A 37 0.63 10.57 -4.64
N ARG A 38 0.02 9.76 -5.54
CA ARG A 38 -1.40 9.36 -5.44
C ARG A 38 -1.66 8.50 -4.20
N ALA A 39 -0.76 7.57 -3.89
CA ALA A 39 -0.86 6.75 -2.69
C ALA A 39 -0.82 7.61 -1.42
N ILE A 40 0.15 8.55 -1.32
CA ILE A 40 0.24 9.48 -0.19
C ILE A 40 -1.02 10.33 -0.05
N ALA A 41 -1.51 10.92 -1.14
CA ALA A 41 -2.75 11.69 -1.12
C ALA A 41 -3.95 10.86 -0.65
N SER A 42 -4.01 9.58 -1.05
CA SER A 42 -5.07 8.66 -0.64
C SER A 42 -4.99 8.29 0.85
N ILE A 43 -3.78 8.13 1.40
CA ILE A 43 -3.55 7.92 2.84
C ILE A 43 -4.02 9.13 3.63
N ILE A 44 -3.69 10.34 3.18
CA ILE A 44 -4.16 11.59 3.78
C ILE A 44 -5.68 11.71 3.74
N ALA A 45 -6.32 11.22 2.67
CA ALA A 45 -7.77 11.15 2.56
C ALA A 45 -8.43 10.05 3.41
N GLY A 46 -7.65 9.22 4.10
CA GLY A 46 -8.14 8.18 5.02
C GLY A 46 -8.26 6.78 4.41
N THR A 47 -7.60 6.49 3.28
CA THR A 47 -7.52 5.10 2.77
C THR A 47 -6.82 4.20 3.77
N GLN A 48 -7.30 2.95 3.89
CA GLN A 48 -6.81 1.98 4.88
C GLN A 48 -5.92 0.91 4.28
N ALA A 49 -5.86 0.83 2.95
CA ALA A 49 -4.89 0.02 2.22
C ALA A 49 -4.65 0.60 0.83
N ILE A 50 -3.48 0.28 0.27
CA ILE A 50 -3.15 0.51 -1.14
C ILE A 50 -3.03 -0.85 -1.81
N PHE A 51 -3.77 -1.04 -2.89
CA PHE A 51 -3.58 -2.18 -3.79
C PHE A 51 -2.77 -1.70 -5.00
N VAL A 52 -1.74 -2.46 -5.37
CA VAL A 52 -0.96 -2.23 -6.58
C VAL A 52 -1.25 -3.35 -7.57
N GLY A 53 -1.69 -2.97 -8.76
CA GLY A 53 -2.01 -3.89 -9.84
C GLY A 53 -3.21 -3.43 -10.65
N GLY A 54 -3.37 -4.04 -11.82
CA GLY A 54 -4.40 -3.72 -12.81
C GLY A 54 -4.86 -4.96 -13.57
N SER A 55 -5.66 -4.76 -14.63
CA SER A 55 -6.14 -5.86 -15.48
C SER A 55 -5.05 -6.47 -16.36
N THR A 56 -3.94 -5.76 -16.56
CA THR A 56 -3.02 -5.98 -17.67
C THR A 56 -1.55 -6.11 -17.28
N ALA A 57 -1.21 -5.92 -16.00
CA ALA A 57 0.17 -5.97 -15.53
C ALA A 57 0.69 -7.42 -15.46
N VAL A 58 1.08 -7.96 -16.62
CA VAL A 58 1.78 -9.26 -16.79
C VAL A 58 3.30 -9.13 -16.68
N ASP A 59 3.84 -7.91 -16.74
CA ASP A 59 5.27 -7.64 -16.76
C ASP A 59 5.75 -7.17 -15.37
N GLY A 60 6.78 -7.81 -14.83
CA GLY A 60 7.22 -7.66 -13.43
C GLY A 60 7.88 -6.33 -13.04
N SER A 61 8.53 -5.63 -13.97
CA SER A 61 9.28 -4.40 -13.65
C SER A 61 8.36 -3.23 -13.25
N PRO A 62 7.30 -2.88 -14.01
CA PRO A 62 6.43 -1.75 -13.65
C PRO A 62 5.74 -1.93 -12.30
N VAL A 63 5.33 -3.16 -11.97
CA VAL A 63 4.73 -3.50 -10.66
C VAL A 63 5.75 -3.30 -9.54
N HIS A 64 6.96 -3.85 -9.68
CA HIS A 64 8.00 -3.75 -8.67
C HIS A 64 8.39 -2.30 -8.39
N ASP A 65 8.68 -1.54 -9.44
CA ASP A 65 9.13 -0.15 -9.33
C ASP A 65 8.05 0.73 -8.68
N THR A 66 6.77 0.49 -9.02
CA THR A 66 5.62 1.17 -8.39
C THR A 66 5.51 0.84 -6.90
N VAL A 67 5.64 -0.43 -6.51
CA VAL A 67 5.60 -0.85 -5.09
C VAL A 67 6.74 -0.22 -4.31
N VAL A 68 7.96 -0.24 -4.85
CA VAL A 68 9.14 0.37 -4.21
C VAL A 68 8.91 1.86 -3.99
N ALA A 69 8.53 2.60 -5.04
CA ALA A 69 8.29 4.04 -4.95
C ALA A 69 7.20 4.41 -3.93
N ILE A 70 6.10 3.66 -3.88
CA ILE A 70 5.03 3.87 -2.89
C ILE A 70 5.55 3.64 -1.47
N LYS A 71 6.27 2.54 -1.24
CA LYS A 71 6.78 2.21 0.10
C LYS A 71 7.82 3.22 0.57
N GLU A 72 8.74 3.64 -0.29
CA GLU A 72 9.73 4.67 0.05
C GLU A 72 9.06 6.00 0.41
N ALA A 73 8.04 6.41 -0.35
CA ALA A 73 7.28 7.62 -0.03
C ALA A 73 6.57 7.53 1.33
N ILE A 74 5.95 6.39 1.64
CA ILE A 74 5.29 6.17 2.95
C ILE A 74 6.32 6.24 4.08
N GLU A 75 7.49 5.61 3.91
CA GLU A 75 8.55 5.62 4.91
C GLU A 75 9.12 7.02 5.15
N LEU A 76 9.29 7.82 4.09
CA LEU A 76 9.69 9.22 4.20
C LEU A 76 8.66 10.05 4.95
N CYS A 77 7.37 9.87 4.65
CA CYS A 77 6.29 10.54 5.36
C CYS A 77 6.23 10.15 6.84
N ARG A 78 6.39 8.85 7.14
CA ARG A 78 6.44 8.32 8.50
C ARG A 78 7.61 8.91 9.28
N TRP A 79 8.80 8.94 8.68
CA TRP A 79 9.98 9.56 9.26
C TRP A 79 9.77 11.05 9.55
N ASN A 80 9.14 11.79 8.62
CA ASN A 80 8.84 13.19 8.84
C ASN A 80 7.87 13.41 10.02
N THR A 81 6.90 12.52 10.22
CA THR A 81 5.98 12.61 11.38
C THR A 81 6.63 12.31 12.72
N THR A 82 7.69 11.49 12.77
CA THR A 82 8.37 11.23 14.06
C THR A 82 9.11 12.46 14.60
N GLN A 83 9.27 13.51 13.80
CA GLN A 83 9.92 14.77 14.18
C GLN A 83 8.92 15.79 14.73
N ASP A 84 7.62 15.48 14.70
CA ASP A 84 6.55 16.36 15.16
C ASP A 84 5.77 15.69 16.32
N SER A 85 5.81 16.34 17.48
CA SER A 85 5.28 15.76 18.73
C SER A 85 3.75 15.63 18.73
N GLU A 86 3.07 16.33 17.81
CA GLU A 86 1.61 16.33 17.66
C GLU A 86 1.12 15.48 16.49
N SER A 87 2.03 14.85 15.73
CA SER A 87 1.69 14.06 14.54
C SER A 87 1.32 12.61 14.87
N ASN A 88 0.40 12.04 14.08
CA ASN A 88 -0.07 10.66 14.25
C ASN A 88 0.74 9.69 13.38
N GLU A 89 1.80 9.09 13.93
CA GLU A 89 2.63 8.09 13.22
C GLU A 89 1.83 6.89 12.70
N GLU A 90 0.77 6.49 13.39
CA GLU A 90 -0.06 5.33 13.03
C GLU A 90 -0.81 5.53 11.70
N MET A 91 -0.97 6.78 11.26
CA MET A 91 -1.53 7.13 9.97
C MET A 91 -0.76 6.51 8.81
N TRP A 92 0.55 6.35 8.94
CA TRP A 92 1.41 5.83 7.88
C TRP A 92 1.56 4.31 7.90
N ASN A 93 0.94 3.62 8.86
CA ASN A 93 0.92 2.16 8.93
C ASN A 93 -0.14 1.58 7.97
N VAL A 94 -0.06 1.93 6.68
CA VAL A 94 -1.00 1.52 5.64
C VAL A 94 -0.41 0.34 4.85
N PRO A 95 -1.07 -0.82 4.82
CA PRO A 95 -0.58 -1.97 4.06
C PRO A 95 -0.62 -1.71 2.55
N VAL A 96 0.47 -2.09 1.88
CA VAL A 96 0.57 -2.16 0.41
C VAL A 96 0.45 -3.62 -0.02
N LEU A 97 -0.55 -3.90 -0.85
CA LEU A 97 -0.95 -5.25 -1.25
C LEU A 97 -0.86 -5.39 -2.76
N LEU A 98 -0.50 -6.58 -3.25
CA LEU A 98 -0.53 -6.87 -4.67
C LEU A 98 -1.91 -7.38 -5.06
N PHE A 99 -2.48 -6.82 -6.12
CA PHE A 99 -3.62 -7.45 -6.78
C PHE A 99 -3.17 -8.82 -7.33
N PRO A 100 -4.02 -9.88 -7.35
CA PRO A 100 -3.61 -11.22 -7.79
C PRO A 100 -2.87 -11.26 -9.13
N ALA A 101 -3.27 -10.44 -10.11
CA ALA A 101 -2.56 -10.30 -11.38
C ALA A 101 -1.12 -9.75 -11.19
N GLY A 102 -0.95 -8.70 -10.38
CA GLY A 102 0.37 -8.15 -10.04
C GLY A 102 1.23 -9.07 -9.17
N ALA A 103 0.62 -9.95 -8.37
CA ALA A 103 1.36 -10.96 -7.61
C ALA A 103 2.10 -11.94 -8.53
N ARG A 104 1.49 -12.30 -9.66
CA ARG A 104 2.11 -13.16 -10.69
C ARG A 104 3.33 -12.51 -11.35
N ALA A 105 3.32 -11.17 -11.46
CA ALA A 105 4.41 -10.40 -12.02
C ALA A 105 5.68 -10.44 -11.14
N LEU A 106 5.51 -10.59 -9.81
CA LEU A 106 6.60 -10.69 -8.83
C LEU A 106 6.94 -12.13 -8.42
N SER A 107 5.99 -13.06 -8.54
CA SER A 107 6.20 -14.48 -8.25
C SER A 107 5.39 -15.34 -9.23
N PRO A 108 6.04 -16.13 -10.11
CA PRO A 108 5.34 -17.00 -11.05
C PRO A 108 4.45 -18.08 -10.40
N ALA A 109 4.70 -18.37 -9.12
CA ALA A 109 3.97 -19.36 -8.32
C ALA A 109 2.77 -18.76 -7.54
N ALA A 110 2.54 -17.45 -7.64
CA ALA A 110 1.41 -16.75 -7.02
C ALA A 110 0.10 -16.85 -7.82
#